data_AF-A0ABD8B5U4-F1
#
_entry.id   AF-A0ABD8B5U4-F1
#
_cell.length_a   1.000
_cell.length_b   1.000
_cell.length_c   1.000
_cell.angle_alpha   90.00
_cell.angle_beta   90.00
_cell.angle_gamma   90.00
#
_symmetry.space_group_name_H-M   'P 1'
#
loop_
_entity.id
_entity.type
_entity.pdbx_description
1 polymer ?
#
loop_
_entity_poly.entity_id
_entity_poly.type
_entity_poly.pdbx_seq_one_letter_code
_entity_poly.pdbx_strand_id
1 'polypeptide(L)'
;MLAATAFATAAVPVLGAGVASATTAGACESATVQYRIVGADGNVVGADWTSQGGFHLWDTVPGSVQVRLAPGQTVGEGCKYPVSLAEYTTEGPNWYVSGHQSLVDKATVYLSADDVAGTDDAKRTWQKLTVKTPDCYGQIDLYGDDISYDGKTGEGTAPCPTSPTTSSPPTTS
;
A
#
# COMPACT_ATOMS: atom_id res chain seq x y z
N MET A 1 25.60 -68.45 -28.59
CA MET A 1 26.31 -67.67 -29.62
C MET A 1 26.83 -66.38 -28.98
N LEU A 2 28.05 -66.00 -29.36
CA LEU A 2 28.82 -64.74 -29.15
C LEU A 2 27.98 -63.47 -28.87
N ALA A 3 28.47 -62.37 -28.28
CA ALA A 3 29.70 -61.98 -27.60
C ALA A 3 29.55 -60.50 -27.14
N ALA A 4 30.55 -60.02 -26.40
CA ALA A 4 31.05 -58.65 -26.30
C ALA A 4 30.54 -57.75 -25.15
N THR A 5 31.53 -57.43 -24.31
CA THR A 5 31.64 -56.45 -23.24
C THR A 5 31.56 -55.00 -23.73
N ALA A 6 31.02 -54.11 -22.89
CA ALA A 6 31.46 -52.72 -22.80
C ALA A 6 31.33 -52.23 -21.34
N PHE A 7 32.43 -51.77 -20.77
CA PHE A 7 32.48 -51.11 -19.47
C PHE A 7 32.08 -49.64 -19.65
N ALA A 8 31.07 -49.19 -18.92
CA ALA A 8 30.77 -47.77 -18.77
C ALA A 8 30.82 -47.41 -17.28
N THR A 9 31.91 -46.78 -16.87
CA THR A 9 32.02 -46.06 -15.60
C THR A 9 31.18 -44.79 -15.69
N ALA A 10 29.97 -44.81 -15.13
CA ALA A 10 29.19 -43.60 -14.87
C ALA A 10 29.40 -43.18 -13.42
N ALA A 11 30.02 -42.01 -13.23
CA ALA A 11 30.19 -41.37 -11.95
C ALA A 11 28.83 -41.20 -11.25
N VAL A 12 28.76 -41.56 -9.97
CA VAL A 12 27.59 -41.31 -9.12
C VAL A 12 27.53 -39.79 -8.87
N PRO A 13 26.48 -39.07 -9.29
CA PRO A 13 26.27 -37.73 -8.80
C PRO A 13 25.85 -37.84 -7.32
N VAL A 14 26.81 -37.63 -6.41
CA VAL A 14 26.50 -37.18 -5.05
C VAL A 14 26.43 -35.66 -5.11
N LEU A 15 25.28 -35.14 -5.55
CA LEU A 15 24.92 -33.71 -5.56
C LEU A 15 23.39 -33.64 -5.58
N GLY A 16 22.70 -32.98 -4.67
CA GLY A 16 22.96 -32.74 -3.27
C GLY A 16 21.64 -33.06 -2.55
N ALA A 17 21.61 -32.89 -1.23
CA ALA A 17 20.35 -32.79 -0.51
C ALA A 17 19.48 -31.76 -1.26
N GLY A 18 18.44 -32.22 -1.95
CA GLY A 18 17.40 -31.35 -2.46
C GLY A 18 16.97 -30.51 -1.27
N VAL A 19 17.13 -29.20 -1.41
CA VAL A 19 16.76 -28.22 -0.40
C VAL A 19 15.46 -28.66 0.24
N ALA A 20 15.47 -28.80 1.57
CA ALA A 20 14.21 -28.77 2.29
C ALA A 20 13.49 -27.53 1.77
N SER A 21 12.37 -27.71 1.07
CA SER A 21 11.45 -26.61 0.81
C SER A 21 11.00 -26.17 2.20
N ALA A 22 11.74 -25.23 2.77
CA ALA A 22 11.22 -24.41 3.84
C ALA A 22 9.93 -23.87 3.26
N THR A 23 8.80 -24.32 3.80
CA THR A 23 7.60 -23.51 3.76
C THR A 23 8.01 -22.23 4.47
N THR A 24 8.47 -21.23 3.71
CA THR A 24 8.76 -19.92 4.24
C THR A 24 7.49 -19.48 4.94
N ALA A 25 7.54 -19.41 6.27
CA ALA A 25 6.49 -18.75 7.01
C ALA A 25 6.34 -17.35 6.41
N GLY A 26 5.17 -17.05 5.84
CA GLY A 26 4.85 -15.76 5.26
C GLY A 26 5.21 -15.62 3.79
N ALA A 27 4.34 -16.10 2.89
CA ALA A 27 4.11 -15.32 1.68
C ALA A 27 3.64 -13.93 2.15
N CYS A 28 3.99 -12.85 1.44
CA CYS A 28 3.47 -11.52 1.74
C CYS A 28 1.98 -11.48 1.39
N GLU A 29 1.16 -12.08 2.26
CA GLU A 29 -0.30 -12.05 2.21
C GLU A 29 -0.79 -10.62 2.41
N SER A 30 -2.02 -10.33 1.98
CA SER A 30 -2.64 -9.03 2.19
C SER A 30 -2.73 -8.69 3.69
N ALA A 31 -2.19 -7.53 4.07
CA ALA A 31 -2.25 -7.03 5.44
C ALA A 31 -3.41 -6.03 5.59
N THR A 32 -4.10 -6.04 6.73
CA THR A 32 -5.12 -5.01 7.01
C THR A 32 -4.43 -3.74 7.48
N VAL A 33 -4.51 -2.68 6.67
CA VAL A 33 -4.05 -1.34 7.02
C VAL A 33 -5.12 -0.62 7.84
N GLN A 34 -4.70 0.05 8.90
CA GLN A 34 -5.50 1.02 9.63
C GLN A 34 -4.95 2.42 9.38
N TYR A 35 -5.85 3.40 9.37
CA TYR A 35 -5.47 4.80 9.30
C TYR A 35 -6.27 5.64 10.28
N ARG A 36 -5.77 6.85 10.48
CA ARG A 36 -6.44 7.93 11.19
C ARG A 36 -6.04 9.28 10.68
N ILE A 37 -6.93 10.23 10.87
CA ILE A 37 -6.72 11.60 10.43
C ILE A 37 -6.32 12.44 11.63
N VAL A 38 -5.27 13.24 11.47
CA VAL A 38 -4.79 14.18 12.49
C VAL A 38 -4.82 15.59 11.91
N GLY A 39 -5.57 16.48 12.56
CA GLY A 39 -5.70 17.88 12.18
C GLY A 39 -4.39 18.65 12.35
N ALA A 40 -4.34 19.86 11.80
CA ALA A 40 -3.18 20.74 11.92
C ALA A 40 -2.90 21.15 13.39
N ASP A 41 -3.92 21.09 14.25
CA ASP A 41 -3.84 21.31 15.69
C ASP A 41 -3.32 20.09 16.48
N GLY A 42 -3.06 18.97 15.79
CA GLY A 42 -2.60 17.72 16.38
C GLY A 42 -3.70 16.82 16.94
N ASN A 43 -4.97 17.23 16.84
CA ASN A 43 -6.09 16.43 17.32
C ASN A 43 -6.54 15.40 16.28
N VAL A 44 -7.07 14.26 16.74
CA VAL A 44 -7.69 13.26 15.85
C VAL A 44 -8.98 13.82 15.27
N VAL A 45 -9.15 13.69 13.96
CA VAL A 45 -10.36 14.08 13.23
C VAL A 45 -11.14 12.82 12.88
N GLY A 46 -12.40 12.75 13.30
CA GLY A 46 -13.24 11.57 13.06
C GLY A 46 -12.84 10.39 13.94
N ALA A 47 -12.73 9.19 13.35
CA ALA A 47 -12.38 7.98 14.07
C ALA A 47 -10.86 7.87 14.33
N ASP A 48 -10.48 7.35 15.50
CA ASP A 48 -9.07 7.24 15.88
C ASP A 48 -8.31 6.12 15.16
N TRP A 49 -8.89 4.96 14.86
CA TRP A 49 -8.25 3.98 13.98
C TRP A 49 -9.34 3.20 13.24
N THR A 50 -9.31 3.26 11.92
CA THR A 50 -10.30 2.58 11.06
C THR A 50 -9.61 1.83 9.92
N SER A 51 -10.23 0.73 9.46
CA SER A 51 -9.64 -0.25 8.54
C SER A 51 -10.17 -0.14 7.09
N GLN A 52 -10.69 1.01 6.68
CA GLN A 52 -11.21 1.21 5.31
C GLN A 52 -10.50 2.36 4.58
N GLY A 53 -9.59 2.03 3.66
CA GLY A 53 -9.09 3.00 2.69
C GLY A 53 -10.25 3.67 1.96
N GLY A 54 -10.14 4.96 1.69
CA GLY A 54 -11.27 5.71 1.21
C GLY A 54 -10.98 7.17 0.93
N PHE A 55 -12.00 7.78 0.38
CA PHE A 55 -12.09 9.17 0.00
C PHE A 55 -12.41 10.04 1.21
N HIS A 56 -11.69 11.15 1.37
CA HIS A 56 -12.04 12.18 2.35
C HIS A 56 -12.18 13.55 1.67
N LEU A 57 -13.36 14.16 1.82
CA LEU A 57 -13.56 15.57 1.49
C LEU A 57 -13.05 16.42 2.63
N TRP A 58 -12.17 17.34 2.28
CA TRP A 58 -11.63 18.29 3.22
C TRP A 58 -12.37 19.62 3.09
N ASP A 59 -13.14 19.96 4.12
CA ASP A 59 -13.70 21.31 4.26
C ASP A 59 -12.65 22.29 4.83
N THR A 60 -11.55 21.78 5.38
CA THR A 60 -10.40 22.52 5.91
C THR A 60 -9.10 21.77 5.65
N VAL A 61 -7.98 22.48 5.72
CA VAL A 61 -6.64 21.93 5.47
C VAL A 61 -6.31 20.73 6.36
N PRO A 62 -5.90 19.57 5.79
CA PRO A 62 -5.39 18.46 6.58
C PRO A 62 -4.15 18.80 7.38
N GLY A 63 -3.97 18.18 8.55
CA GLY A 63 -2.66 18.06 9.17
C GLY A 63 -1.85 16.91 8.55
N SER A 64 -2.24 15.67 8.88
CA SER A 64 -1.60 14.46 8.36
C SER A 64 -2.51 13.23 8.46
N VAL A 65 -2.18 12.17 7.73
CA VAL A 65 -2.77 10.84 7.90
C VAL A 65 -1.73 9.94 8.54
N GLN A 66 -2.09 9.24 9.60
CA GLN A 66 -1.23 8.23 10.21
C GLN A 66 -1.74 6.85 9.82
N VAL A 67 -0.83 5.95 9.46
CA VAL A 67 -1.15 4.62 8.94
C VAL A 67 -0.33 3.55 9.65
N ARG A 68 -0.90 2.36 9.80
CA ARG A 68 -0.26 1.21 10.45
C ARG A 68 -0.88 -0.10 10.00
N LEU A 69 -0.25 -1.22 10.33
CA LEU A 69 -0.88 -2.54 10.20
C LEU A 69 -1.72 -2.82 11.46
N ALA A 70 -2.90 -3.42 11.26
CA ALA A 70 -3.82 -3.71 12.36
C ALA A 70 -3.18 -4.68 13.39
N PRO A 71 -3.57 -4.61 14.67
CA PRO A 71 -2.96 -5.42 15.72
C PRO A 71 -3.16 -6.92 15.48
N GLY A 72 -2.21 -7.73 15.96
CA GLY A 72 -2.28 -9.19 15.92
C GLY A 72 -1.96 -9.82 14.56
N GLN A 73 -1.54 -9.04 13.57
CA GLN A 73 -1.10 -9.57 12.28
C GLN A 73 0.31 -10.14 12.36
N THR A 74 0.54 -11.25 11.65
CA THR A 74 1.87 -11.79 11.40
C THR A 74 2.34 -11.29 10.04
N VAL A 75 3.44 -10.55 10.01
CA VAL A 75 4.05 -10.03 8.79
C VAL A 75 5.33 -10.80 8.50
N GLY A 76 5.45 -11.35 7.30
CA GLY A 76 6.65 -12.06 6.85
C GLY A 76 7.88 -11.14 6.81
N GLU A 77 9.05 -11.70 7.04
CA GLU A 77 10.32 -10.96 6.94
C GLU A 77 10.49 -10.40 5.52
N GLY A 78 10.86 -9.12 5.42
CA GLY A 78 11.06 -8.44 4.14
C GLY A 78 9.78 -8.00 3.41
N CYS A 79 8.58 -8.34 3.91
CA CYS A 79 7.33 -7.86 3.33
C CYS A 79 7.16 -6.35 3.50
N LYS A 80 6.68 -5.70 2.42
CA LYS A 80 6.37 -4.28 2.38
C LYS A 80 4.97 -4.07 1.84
N TYR A 81 4.20 -3.26 2.54
CA TYR A 81 2.84 -2.89 2.17
C TYR A 81 2.81 -1.39 1.88
N PRO A 82 2.82 -1.00 0.60
CA PRO A 82 2.72 0.41 0.24
C PRO A 82 1.39 0.98 0.70
N VAL A 83 1.44 2.21 1.20
CA VAL A 83 0.25 3.02 1.46
C VAL A 83 0.55 4.41 0.93
N SER A 84 -0.28 4.90 0.02
CA SER A 84 -0.11 6.23 -0.56
C SER A 84 -1.27 7.16 -0.23
N LEU A 85 -0.92 8.41 0.02
CA LEU A 85 -1.83 9.52 0.20
C LEU A 85 -1.68 10.42 -1.02
N ALA A 86 -2.75 10.63 -1.76
CA ALA A 86 -2.76 11.49 -2.93
C ALA A 86 -3.70 12.67 -2.71
N GLU A 87 -3.30 13.83 -3.21
CA GLU A 87 -4.11 15.04 -3.21
C GLU A 87 -4.39 15.47 -4.64
N TYR A 88 -5.66 15.79 -4.90
CA TYR A 88 -6.14 16.22 -6.19
C TYR A 88 -6.85 17.56 -6.06
N THR A 89 -6.63 18.42 -7.05
CA THR A 89 -7.46 19.61 -7.25
C THR A 89 -8.53 19.32 -8.29
N THR A 90 -9.70 19.94 -8.13
CA THR A 90 -10.77 19.87 -9.12
C THR A 90 -11.11 21.26 -9.66
N GLU A 91 -11.42 21.36 -10.94
CA GLU A 91 -11.89 22.61 -11.53
C GLU A 91 -13.35 22.89 -11.14
N GLY A 92 -13.60 23.83 -10.22
CA GLY A 92 -14.94 24.26 -9.83
C GLY A 92 -15.16 24.31 -8.32
N PRO A 93 -16.30 24.86 -7.84
CA PRO A 93 -16.56 25.03 -6.41
C PRO A 93 -16.94 23.75 -5.67
N ASN A 94 -17.29 22.67 -6.38
CA ASN A 94 -17.58 21.36 -5.80
C ASN A 94 -17.53 20.26 -6.87
N TRP A 95 -17.53 19.01 -6.40
CA TRP A 95 -17.49 17.82 -7.25
C TRP A 95 -18.57 17.80 -8.35
N TYR A 96 -19.81 18.17 -8.02
CA TYR A 96 -20.96 18.01 -8.91
C TYR A 96 -20.86 18.86 -10.18
N VAL A 97 -20.09 19.95 -10.13
CA VAL A 97 -19.87 20.86 -11.25
C VAL A 97 -18.44 20.80 -11.80
N SER A 98 -17.56 20.02 -11.17
CA SER A 98 -16.17 19.84 -11.61
C SER A 98 -16.03 18.66 -12.55
N GLY A 99 -15.49 18.91 -13.75
CA GLY A 99 -15.31 17.88 -14.79
C GLY A 99 -13.90 17.28 -14.85
N HIS A 100 -12.92 17.88 -14.16
CA HIS A 100 -11.52 17.51 -14.29
C HIS A 100 -10.82 17.50 -12.92
N GLN A 101 -10.17 16.38 -12.61
CA GLN A 101 -9.23 16.25 -11.49
C GLN A 101 -7.80 16.23 -11.99
N SER A 102 -6.90 16.87 -11.27
CA SER A 102 -5.45 16.76 -11.48
C SER A 102 -4.76 16.40 -10.17
N LEU A 103 -3.85 15.43 -10.21
CA LEU A 103 -2.99 15.11 -9.07
C LEU A 103 -2.07 16.31 -8.79
N VAL A 104 -2.05 16.77 -7.54
CA VAL A 104 -1.25 17.91 -7.08
C VAL A 104 -0.06 17.44 -6.26
N ASP A 105 -0.28 16.48 -5.35
CA ASP A 105 0.78 15.92 -4.52
C ASP A 105 0.51 14.47 -4.13
N LYS A 106 1.57 13.72 -3.84
CA LYS A 106 1.46 12.34 -3.38
C LYS A 106 2.61 12.00 -2.44
N ALA A 107 2.27 11.32 -1.35
CA ALA A 107 3.21 10.69 -0.45
C ALA A 107 2.97 9.17 -0.41
N THR A 108 4.04 8.39 -0.26
CA THR A 108 3.95 6.93 -0.08
C THR A 108 4.85 6.52 1.09
N VAL A 109 4.34 5.63 1.93
CA VAL A 109 5.11 4.90 2.94
C VAL A 109 5.02 3.40 2.68
N TYR A 110 5.97 2.65 3.20
CA TYR A 110 6.00 1.19 3.09
C TYR A 110 5.93 0.61 4.49
N LEU A 111 4.77 0.06 4.85
CA LEU A 111 4.54 -0.59 6.14
C LEU A 111 5.20 -1.97 6.14
N SER A 112 5.70 -2.36 7.31
CA SER A 112 6.43 -3.61 7.54
C SER A 112 6.05 -4.21 8.89
N ALA A 113 6.71 -5.30 9.28
CA ALA A 113 6.51 -5.94 10.60
C ALA A 113 6.73 -4.98 11.79
N ASP A 114 7.51 -3.91 11.61
CA ASP A 114 7.73 -2.91 12.66
C ASP A 114 6.53 -1.99 12.87
N ASP A 115 5.64 -1.90 11.87
CA ASP A 115 4.48 -1.01 11.85
C ASP A 115 3.17 -1.70 12.28
N VAL A 116 3.26 -2.89 12.88
CA VAL A 116 2.12 -3.61 13.45
C VAL A 116 1.76 -3.01 14.81
N ALA A 117 0.50 -2.58 14.94
CA ALA A 117 0.01 -1.97 16.18
C ALA A 117 0.24 -2.86 17.41
N GLY A 118 0.82 -2.29 18.46
CA GLY A 118 0.94 -2.92 19.78
C GLY A 118 1.86 -4.14 19.86
N THR A 119 2.76 -4.33 18.88
CA THR A 119 3.70 -5.47 18.89
C THR A 119 4.93 -5.25 19.77
N ASP A 120 5.38 -4.00 19.93
CA ASP A 120 6.53 -3.63 20.75
C ASP A 120 6.53 -2.10 20.98
N ASP A 121 6.64 -1.64 22.23
CA ASP A 121 6.72 -0.21 22.57
C ASP A 121 8.00 0.46 22.04
N ALA A 122 9.04 -0.32 21.72
CA ALA A 122 10.28 0.16 21.12
C ALA A 122 10.19 0.31 19.59
N LYS A 123 9.17 -0.28 18.95
CA LYS A 123 9.02 -0.25 17.49
C LYS A 123 8.13 0.90 17.04
N ARG A 124 8.35 1.32 15.80
CA ARG A 124 7.53 2.35 15.16
C ARG A 124 6.15 1.77 14.82
N THR A 125 5.17 1.91 15.70
CA THR A 125 3.83 1.32 15.52
C THR A 125 2.92 2.02 14.50
N TRP A 126 3.39 3.05 13.82
CA TRP A 126 2.69 3.78 12.75
C TRP A 126 3.64 4.67 11.94
N GLN A 127 3.25 5.02 10.72
CA GLN A 127 3.94 5.97 9.85
C GLN A 127 3.03 7.15 9.50
N LYS A 128 3.64 8.29 9.15
CA LYS A 128 2.93 9.53 8.79
C LYS A 128 2.98 9.75 7.29
N LEU A 129 1.84 10.08 6.71
CA LEU A 129 1.67 10.62 5.37
C LEU A 129 1.20 12.07 5.47
N THR A 130 1.83 12.94 4.70
CA THR A 130 1.43 14.34 4.55
C THR A 130 1.49 14.67 3.07
N VAL A 131 0.47 15.36 2.59
CA VAL A 131 0.40 15.94 1.25
C VAL A 131 0.22 17.44 1.39
N LYS A 132 0.53 18.17 0.32
CA LYS A 132 0.23 19.59 0.24
C LYS A 132 -1.26 19.86 0.47
N THR A 133 -1.50 21.04 0.99
CA THR A 133 -2.84 21.61 1.05
C THR A 133 -3.22 22.13 -0.33
N PRO A 134 -4.36 21.72 -0.90
CA PRO A 134 -4.84 22.33 -2.14
C PRO A 134 -5.19 23.81 -1.92
N ASP A 135 -4.87 24.66 -2.89
CA ASP A 135 -5.26 26.08 -2.89
C ASP A 135 -6.76 26.29 -3.22
N CYS A 136 -7.48 25.24 -3.62
CA CYS A 136 -8.87 25.23 -4.12
C CYS A 136 -9.65 24.00 -3.61
N TYR A 137 -10.90 23.82 -4.04
CA TYR A 137 -11.64 22.58 -3.75
C TYR A 137 -10.87 21.36 -4.27
N GLY A 138 -10.71 20.35 -3.41
CA GLY A 138 -9.87 19.20 -3.68
C GLY A 138 -10.28 17.94 -2.92
N GLN A 139 -9.65 16.84 -3.32
CA GLN A 139 -9.89 15.48 -2.83
C GLN A 139 -8.59 14.94 -2.27
N ILE A 140 -8.67 14.21 -1.15
CA ILE A 140 -7.55 13.42 -0.66
C ILE A 140 -7.99 11.96 -0.53
N ASP A 141 -7.20 11.10 -1.14
CA ASP A 141 -7.43 9.67 -1.17
C ASP A 141 -6.27 8.91 -0.54
N LEU A 142 -6.63 7.89 0.23
CA LEU A 142 -5.70 6.91 0.76
C LEU A 142 -5.81 5.59 -0.02
N TYR A 143 -4.71 5.14 -0.61
CA TYR A 143 -4.62 3.90 -1.36
C TYR A 143 -3.70 2.88 -0.66
N GLY A 144 -4.01 1.60 -0.83
CA GLY A 144 -3.18 0.47 -0.35
C GLY A 144 -2.11 0.03 -1.35
N ASP A 145 -1.69 0.94 -2.24
CA ASP A 145 -0.72 0.71 -3.29
C ASP A 145 0.18 1.95 -3.48
N ASP A 146 1.20 1.84 -4.33
CA ASP A 146 2.07 2.94 -4.72
C ASP A 146 1.80 3.46 -6.14
N ILE A 147 0.62 3.19 -6.70
CA ILE A 147 0.22 3.67 -8.03
C ILE A 147 -0.11 5.15 -7.99
N SER A 148 0.35 5.91 -8.98
CA SER A 148 0.01 7.33 -9.14
C SER A 148 -1.21 7.46 -10.05
N TYR A 149 -2.37 7.83 -9.50
CA TYR A 149 -3.58 8.01 -10.29
C TYR A 149 -3.61 9.41 -10.93
N ASP A 150 -2.62 9.72 -11.76
CA ASP A 150 -2.38 11.07 -12.30
C ASP A 150 -2.92 11.30 -13.72
N GLY A 151 -3.67 10.34 -14.26
CA GLY A 151 -4.24 10.43 -15.60
C GLY A 151 -3.31 9.98 -16.72
N LYS A 152 -2.04 9.63 -16.43
CA LYS A 152 -1.11 9.13 -17.44
C LYS A 152 -1.25 7.63 -17.67
N THR A 153 -0.69 7.19 -18.78
CA THR A 153 -0.60 5.78 -19.18
C THR A 153 0.83 5.27 -18.99
N GLY A 154 0.99 4.06 -18.44
CA GLY A 154 2.30 3.42 -18.25
C GLY A 154 2.40 2.67 -16.93
N GLU A 155 3.57 2.09 -16.67
CA GLU A 155 3.84 1.43 -15.39
C GLU A 155 3.86 2.45 -14.24
N GLY A 156 3.28 2.08 -13.09
CA GLY A 156 3.22 2.93 -11.90
C GLY A 156 2.22 4.09 -11.96
N THR A 157 1.40 4.17 -13.01
CA THR A 157 0.37 5.21 -13.17
C THR A 157 -0.99 4.66 -13.57
N ALA A 158 -2.05 5.38 -13.21
CA ALA A 158 -3.43 5.05 -13.50
C ALA A 158 -4.26 6.32 -13.84
N PRO A 159 -5.46 6.16 -14.45
CA PRO A 159 -6.38 7.27 -14.66
C PRO A 159 -6.71 8.01 -13.36
N CYS A 160 -6.95 9.32 -13.44
CA CYS A 160 -7.46 10.09 -12.30
C CYS A 160 -8.79 9.49 -11.79
N PRO A 161 -9.07 9.60 -10.49
CA PRO A 161 -10.36 9.22 -9.95
C PRO A 161 -11.49 10.03 -10.61
N THR A 162 -12.59 9.36 -10.96
CA THR A 162 -13.71 9.94 -11.74
C THR A 162 -14.93 10.26 -10.89
N SER A 163 -14.87 10.09 -9.57
CA SER A 163 -15.94 10.36 -8.61
C SER A 163 -15.42 10.29 -7.16
N PRO A 164 -16.06 10.97 -6.18
CA PRO A 164 -15.92 10.77 -4.74
C PRO A 164 -16.50 9.41 -4.32
N THR A 165 -16.11 8.35 -5.00
CA THR A 165 -16.42 6.98 -4.65
C THR A 165 -15.12 6.37 -4.17
N THR A 166 -15.15 5.83 -2.96
CA THR A 166 -14.08 5.03 -2.36
C THR A 166 -13.46 4.14 -3.44
N SER A 167 -12.22 4.47 -3.81
CA SER A 167 -11.42 3.71 -4.75
C SER A 167 -11.11 2.35 -4.13
N SER A 168 -12.05 1.40 -4.25
CA SER A 168 -11.70 -0.01 -4.11
C SER A 168 -10.67 -0.32 -5.19
N PRO A 169 -9.58 -1.04 -4.87
CA PRO A 169 -8.59 -1.43 -5.86
C PRO A 169 -9.30 -2.20 -6.99
N PRO A 170 -8.85 -2.07 -8.25
CA PRO A 170 -9.48 -2.77 -9.37
C PRO A 170 -9.46 -4.28 -9.09
N THR A 171 -10.63 -4.89 -8.96
CA THR A 171 -10.78 -6.34 -8.96
C THR A 171 -10.41 -6.84 -10.36
N THR A 172 -9.23 -7.41 -10.52
CA THR A 172 -8.90 -8.22 -11.69
C THR A 172 -9.84 -9.41 -11.70
N SER A 173 -10.75 -9.46 -12.68
CA SER A 173 -11.55 -10.65 -13.01
C SER A 173 -10.78 -11.60 -13.92
#